data_AF-Q9V2D4-F1
#
_entry.id   AF-Q9V2D4-F1
#
_cell.length_a   1.000
_cell.length_b   1.000
_cell.length_c   1.000
_cell.angle_alpha   90.00
_cell.angle_beta   90.00
_cell.angle_gamma   90.00
#
_symmetry.space_group_name_H-M   'P 1'
#
loop_
_entity.id
_entity.type
_entity.pdbx_description
1 polymer ?
#
loop_
_entity_poly.entity_id
_entity_poly.type
_entity_poly.pdbx_seq_one_letter_code
_entity_poly.pdbx_strand_id
1 'polypeptide(L)'
;MIIANKTKASELVGNEEVAMYLLHMFFTAIGAIAYIPTIIRAGPYVALWVFVTIYVSVIIHYLVAGKLVKVDYQTLEITAQAAIGGPTTALALALALDWPGLAVTAIITGLIGYAIGNYLGITGAYIVYKFLG
;
A
#
# COMPACT_ATOMS: atom_id res chain seq x y z
N MET A 1 2.01 1.55 14.19
CA MET A 1 0.81 1.01 14.88
C MET A 1 1.14 0.16 16.10
N ILE A 2 1.97 -0.90 16.01
CA ILE A 2 2.28 -1.76 17.17
C ILE A 2 2.91 -0.99 18.34
N ILE A 3 3.84 -0.06 18.05
CA ILE A 3 4.45 0.81 19.07
C ILE A 3 3.50 1.94 19.48
N ALA A 4 2.77 2.52 18.52
CA ALA A 4 1.82 3.61 18.76
C ALA A 4 0.70 3.21 19.73
N ASN A 5 0.21 1.97 19.66
CA ASN A 5 -0.83 1.45 20.56
C ASN A 5 -0.33 1.20 22.01
N LYS A 6 0.99 1.30 22.24
CA LYS A 6 1.59 1.26 23.59
C LYS A 6 2.04 2.64 24.07
N THR A 7 1.82 3.68 23.28
CA THR A 7 2.19 5.06 23.65
C THR A 7 0.95 5.82 24.10
N LYS A 8 1.12 6.75 25.04
CA LYS A 8 0.05 7.64 25.52
C LYS A 8 -0.67 8.41 24.39
N ALA A 9 -0.06 8.50 23.21
CA ALA A 9 -0.66 9.09 22.02
C ALA A 9 -1.94 8.35 21.54
N SER A 10 -2.03 7.02 21.72
CA SER A 10 -3.24 6.27 21.35
C SER A 10 -4.42 6.48 22.31
N GLU A 11 -4.15 6.97 23.52
CA GLU A 11 -5.14 7.25 24.56
C GLU A 11 -5.63 8.71 24.56
N LEU A 12 -5.07 9.55 23.68
CA LEU A 12 -5.50 10.95 23.57
C LEU A 12 -6.93 11.03 23.03
N VAL A 13 -7.78 11.74 23.77
CA VAL A 13 -9.13 12.09 23.33
C VAL A 13 -9.03 12.85 22.00
N GLY A 14 -9.62 12.30 20.94
CA GLY A 14 -9.59 12.88 19.59
C GLY A 14 -8.41 12.46 18.70
N ASN A 15 -7.64 11.42 19.04
CA ASN A 15 -6.53 10.93 18.20
C ASN A 15 -6.94 10.63 16.74
N GLU A 16 -8.12 10.03 16.53
CA GLU A 16 -8.64 9.75 15.18
C GLU A 16 -8.96 11.03 14.41
N GLU A 17 -9.58 12.03 15.05
CA GLU A 17 -9.88 13.32 14.42
C GLU A 17 -8.62 14.05 14.02
N VAL A 18 -7.59 14.06 14.88
CA VAL A 18 -6.28 14.65 14.59
C VAL A 18 -5.60 13.92 13.42
N ALA A 19 -5.62 12.59 13.40
CA ALA A 19 -5.05 11.80 12.30
C ALA A 19 -5.75 12.10 10.97
N MET A 20 -7.08 12.17 10.98
CA MET A 20 -7.88 12.51 9.79
C MET A 20 -7.60 13.94 9.32
N TYR A 21 -7.52 14.91 10.24
CA TYR A 21 -7.19 16.29 9.90
C TYR A 21 -5.80 16.39 9.24
N LEU A 22 -4.80 15.72 9.80
CA LEU A 22 -3.45 15.67 9.22
C LEU A 22 -3.44 15.01 7.83
N LEU A 23 -4.20 13.93 7.63
CA LEU A 23 -4.34 13.27 6.33
C LEU A 23 -4.99 14.20 5.28
N HIS A 24 -6.00 14.95 5.67
CA HIS A 24 -6.63 15.94 4.79
C HIS A 24 -5.67 17.07 4.42
N MET A 25 -4.88 17.58 5.38
CA MET A 25 -3.85 18.58 5.08
C MET A 25 -2.79 18.04 4.12
N PHE A 26 -2.37 16.78 4.29
CA PHE A 26 -1.45 16.11 3.38
C PHE A 26 -2.01 16.02 1.95
N PHE A 27 -3.24 15.52 1.79
CA PHE A 27 -3.86 15.44 0.46
C PHE A 27 -4.10 16.82 -0.17
N THR A 28 -4.47 17.82 0.63
CA THR A 28 -4.63 19.21 0.16
C THR A 28 -3.30 19.76 -0.35
N ALA A 29 -2.20 19.55 0.38
CA ALA A 29 -0.87 20.00 -0.03
C ALA A 29 -0.41 19.32 -1.34
N ILE A 30 -0.61 18.01 -1.48
CA ILE A 30 -0.30 17.29 -2.73
C ILE A 30 -1.16 17.78 -3.89
N GLY A 31 -2.46 18.01 -3.66
CA GLY A 31 -3.35 18.57 -4.66
C GLY A 31 -2.93 19.97 -5.11
N ALA A 32 -2.49 20.81 -4.17
CA ALA A 32 -2.05 22.18 -4.45
C ALA A 32 -0.78 22.24 -5.32
N ILE A 33 0.16 21.30 -5.16
CA ILE A 33 1.37 21.23 -5.99
C ILE A 33 1.15 20.56 -7.35
N ALA A 34 -0.03 19.99 -7.61
CA ALA A 34 -0.31 19.25 -8.82
C ALA A 34 -0.70 20.15 -10.01
N TYR A 35 -0.07 19.95 -11.16
CA TYR A 35 -0.36 20.73 -12.37
C TYR A 35 -1.45 20.08 -13.22
N ILE A 36 -2.62 20.72 -13.30
CA ILE A 36 -3.83 20.18 -13.95
C ILE A 36 -3.59 19.73 -15.41
N PRO A 37 -2.90 20.50 -16.27
CA PRO A 37 -2.64 20.04 -17.64
C PRO A 37 -1.77 18.77 -17.72
N THR A 38 -0.83 18.58 -16.80
CA THR A 38 -0.07 17.32 -16.71
C THR A 38 -0.98 16.18 -16.29
N ILE A 39 -1.88 16.40 -15.32
CA ILE A 39 -2.84 15.36 -14.91
C ILE A 39 -3.73 14.95 -16.08
N ILE A 40 -4.25 15.89 -16.88
CA ILE A 40 -5.11 15.57 -18.01
C ILE A 40 -4.36 14.78 -19.08
N ARG A 41 -3.09 15.13 -19.35
CA ARG A 41 -2.28 14.49 -20.39
C ARG A 41 -1.69 13.14 -19.95
N ALA A 42 -1.08 13.10 -18.77
CA ALA A 42 -0.37 11.93 -18.26
C ALA A 42 -1.26 11.02 -17.41
N GLY A 43 -2.31 11.57 -16.79
CA GLY A 43 -3.20 10.86 -15.87
C GLY A 43 -3.82 9.59 -16.47
N PRO A 44 -4.37 9.60 -17.69
CA PRO A 44 -4.90 8.37 -18.30
C PRO A 44 -3.85 7.28 -18.48
N TYR A 45 -2.63 7.63 -18.88
CA TYR A 45 -1.53 6.68 -19.03
C TYR A 45 -1.07 6.12 -17.68
N VAL A 46 -0.93 6.97 -16.67
CA VAL A 46 -0.59 6.54 -15.30
C VAL A 46 -1.69 5.65 -14.72
N ALA A 47 -2.96 6.02 -14.90
CA ALA A 47 -4.09 5.23 -14.42
C ALA A 47 -4.13 3.85 -15.08
N LEU A 48 -3.94 3.77 -16.41
CA LEU A 48 -3.85 2.50 -17.12
C LEU A 48 -2.66 1.67 -16.65
N TRP A 49 -1.50 2.30 -16.48
CA TRP A 49 -0.29 1.63 -15.98
C TRP A 49 -0.50 1.02 -14.58
N VAL A 50 -1.07 1.81 -13.66
CA VAL A 50 -1.40 1.35 -12.30
C VAL A 50 -2.43 0.23 -12.35
N PHE A 51 -3.48 0.38 -13.16
CA PHE A 51 -4.51 -0.66 -13.34
C PHE A 51 -3.88 -1.98 -13.79
N VAL A 52 -3.11 -1.98 -14.89
CA VAL A 52 -2.47 -3.19 -15.40
C VAL A 52 -1.52 -3.79 -14.37
N THR A 53 -0.70 -2.96 -13.71
CA THR A 53 0.27 -3.43 -12.71
C THR A 53 -0.40 -4.11 -11.52
N ILE A 54 -1.51 -3.54 -11.02
CA ILE A 54 -2.29 -4.15 -9.93
C ILE A 54 -2.84 -5.50 -10.37
N TYR A 55 -3.53 -5.59 -11.51
CA TYR A 55 -4.14 -6.84 -11.94
C TYR A 55 -3.10 -7.93 -12.22
N VAL A 56 -2.00 -7.59 -12.90
CA VAL A 56 -0.93 -8.54 -13.20
C VAL A 56 -0.27 -9.03 -11.90
N SER A 57 0.05 -8.13 -10.96
CA SER A 57 0.66 -8.52 -9.69
C SER A 57 -0.25 -9.41 -8.85
N VAL A 58 -1.54 -9.08 -8.76
CA VAL A 58 -2.54 -9.91 -8.08
C VAL A 58 -2.67 -11.27 -8.75
N ILE A 59 -2.84 -11.34 -10.07
CA ILE A 59 -2.97 -12.62 -10.78
C ILE A 59 -1.74 -13.49 -10.52
N ILE A 60 -0.53 -12.95 -10.65
CA ILE A 60 0.71 -13.69 -10.38
C ILE A 60 0.74 -14.16 -8.93
N HIS A 61 0.40 -13.29 -7.97
CA HIS A 61 0.36 -13.63 -6.55
C HIS A 61 -0.60 -14.79 -6.28
N TYR A 62 -1.83 -14.73 -6.81
CA TYR A 62 -2.83 -15.78 -6.67
C TYR A 62 -2.40 -17.10 -7.32
N LEU A 63 -1.79 -17.05 -8.50
CA LEU A 63 -1.30 -18.24 -9.19
C LEU A 63 -0.13 -18.88 -8.45
N VAL A 64 0.83 -18.09 -7.97
CA VAL A 64 2.03 -18.59 -7.29
C VAL A 64 1.68 -19.05 -5.88
N ALA A 65 1.14 -18.16 -5.04
CA ALA A 65 0.86 -18.48 -3.64
C ALA A 65 -0.33 -19.44 -3.48
N GLY A 66 -1.38 -19.28 -4.27
CA GLY A 66 -2.57 -20.14 -4.21
C GLY A 66 -2.31 -21.55 -4.75
N LYS A 67 -1.58 -21.70 -5.87
CA LYS A 67 -1.39 -23.01 -6.50
C LYS A 67 -0.14 -23.76 -6.03
N LEU A 68 0.98 -23.07 -5.80
CA LEU A 68 2.25 -23.72 -5.47
C LEU A 68 2.47 -23.85 -3.96
N VAL A 69 2.02 -22.86 -3.18
CA VAL A 69 2.30 -22.78 -1.73
C VAL A 69 1.08 -23.20 -0.89
N LYS A 70 -0.10 -23.33 -1.51
CA LYS A 70 -1.38 -23.72 -0.85
C LYS A 70 -1.69 -22.85 0.38
N VAL A 71 -1.45 -21.54 0.25
CA VAL A 71 -1.79 -20.56 1.29
C VAL A 71 -3.31 -20.47 1.45
N ASP A 72 -3.78 -20.25 2.67
CA ASP A 72 -5.20 -20.04 2.95
C ASP A 72 -5.72 -18.75 2.29
N TYR A 73 -7.01 -18.75 1.98
CA TYR A 73 -7.66 -17.64 1.27
C TYR A 73 -7.53 -16.32 2.04
N GLN A 74 -7.69 -16.35 3.36
CA GLN A 74 -7.62 -15.16 4.20
C GLN A 74 -6.23 -14.51 4.13
N THR A 75 -5.16 -15.29 4.28
CA THR A 75 -3.78 -14.80 4.14
C THR A 75 -3.51 -14.30 2.72
N LEU A 76 -4.05 -14.96 1.70
CA LEU A 76 -3.88 -14.53 0.30
C LEU A 76 -4.49 -13.14 0.05
N GLU A 77 -5.70 -12.90 0.54
CA GLU A 77 -6.39 -11.62 0.45
C GLU A 77 -5.67 -10.52 1.24
N ILE A 78 -5.26 -10.81 2.47
CA ILE A 78 -4.55 -9.85 3.33
C ILE A 78 -3.20 -9.45 2.72
N THR A 79 -2.46 -10.41 2.16
CA THR A 79 -1.15 -10.13 1.53
C THR A 79 -1.31 -9.38 0.20
N ALA A 80 -2.34 -9.68 -0.60
CA ALA A 80 -2.67 -8.91 -1.80
C ALA A 80 -3.07 -7.46 -1.45
N GLN A 81 -3.86 -7.28 -0.39
CA GLN A 81 -4.26 -5.95 0.08
C GLN A 81 -3.11 -5.16 0.67
N ALA A 82 -2.17 -5.83 1.33
CA ALA A 82 -0.95 -5.20 1.80
C ALA A 82 -0.07 -4.68 0.64
N ALA A 83 -0.12 -5.32 -0.53
CA ALA A 83 0.59 -4.88 -1.73
C ALA A 83 -0.10 -3.69 -2.43
N ILE A 84 -1.44 -3.68 -2.50
CA ILE A 84 -2.19 -2.63 -3.23
C ILE A 84 -2.43 -1.40 -2.37
N GLY A 85 -3.03 -1.59 -1.19
CA GLY A 85 -3.44 -0.50 -0.30
C GLY A 85 -2.45 -0.20 0.82
N GLY A 86 -1.53 -1.13 1.10
CA GLY A 86 -0.49 -0.97 2.11
C GLY A 86 -0.83 -1.58 3.47
N PRO A 87 0.08 -1.44 4.46
CA PRO A 87 -0.02 -2.09 5.77
C PRO A 87 -1.25 -1.66 6.57
N THR A 88 -1.66 -0.40 6.45
CA THR A 88 -2.75 0.19 7.23
C THR A 88 -4.12 -0.27 6.73
N THR A 89 -4.33 -0.31 5.41
CA THR A 89 -5.59 -0.78 4.82
C THR A 89 -5.73 -2.29 4.93
N ALA A 90 -4.63 -3.04 4.81
CA ALA A 90 -4.63 -4.49 5.00
C ALA A 90 -4.96 -4.86 6.46
N LEU A 91 -4.44 -4.11 7.43
CA LEU A 91 -4.84 -4.26 8.82
C LEU A 91 -6.33 -3.97 9.01
N ALA A 92 -6.82 -2.87 8.44
CA ALA A 92 -8.23 -2.50 8.52
C ALA A 92 -9.13 -3.60 7.93
N LEU A 93 -8.71 -4.22 6.82
CA LEU A 93 -9.42 -5.34 6.21
C LEU A 93 -9.44 -6.58 7.11
N ALA A 94 -8.31 -6.94 7.71
CA ALA A 94 -8.23 -8.07 8.65
C ALA A 94 -9.17 -7.88 9.84
N LEU A 95 -9.28 -6.66 10.36
CA LEU A 95 -10.19 -6.35 11.46
C LEU A 95 -11.66 -6.33 11.01
N ALA A 96 -11.95 -5.78 9.82
CA ALA A 96 -13.30 -5.68 9.28
C ALA A 96 -13.91 -7.05 8.93
N LEU A 97 -13.08 -8.01 8.51
CA LEU A 97 -13.50 -9.38 8.17
C LEU A 97 -13.39 -10.37 9.34
N ASP A 98 -13.13 -9.88 10.55
CA ASP A 98 -12.95 -10.69 11.77
C ASP A 98 -11.84 -11.76 11.64
N TRP A 99 -10.71 -11.37 11.04
CA TRP A 99 -9.48 -12.16 10.95
C TRP A 99 -8.34 -11.54 11.78
N PRO A 100 -8.54 -11.32 13.10
CA PRO A 100 -7.57 -10.61 13.93
C PRO A 100 -6.20 -11.31 14.01
N GLY A 101 -6.15 -12.63 13.82
CA GLY A 101 -4.90 -13.39 13.73
C GLY A 101 -3.98 -12.98 12.58
N LEU A 102 -4.52 -12.34 11.53
CA LEU A 102 -3.76 -11.86 10.37
C LEU A 102 -3.38 -10.39 10.46
N ALA A 103 -3.78 -9.67 11.51
CA ALA A 103 -3.45 -8.25 11.72
C ALA A 103 -1.93 -7.99 11.70
N VAL A 104 -1.16 -8.85 12.38
CA VAL A 104 0.30 -8.75 12.41
C VAL A 104 0.89 -9.06 11.04
N THR A 105 0.38 -10.10 10.37
CA THR A 105 0.78 -10.49 9.02
C THR A 105 0.57 -9.36 8.01
N ALA A 106 -0.58 -8.69 8.08
CA ALA A 106 -0.92 -7.54 7.23
C ALA A 106 0.13 -6.43 7.35
N ILE A 107 0.46 -6.04 8.58
CA ILE A 107 1.42 -4.97 8.86
C ILE A 107 2.82 -5.36 8.39
N ILE A 108 3.30 -6.54 8.78
CA ILE A 108 4.67 -6.98 8.47
C ILE A 108 4.87 -7.14 6.97
N THR A 109 3.94 -7.80 6.29
CA THR A 109 4.04 -8.04 4.84
C THR A 109 4.08 -6.74 4.08
N GLY A 110 3.20 -5.79 4.42
CA GLY A 110 3.17 -4.48 3.78
C GLY A 110 4.45 -3.67 4.04
N LEU A 111 4.97 -3.67 5.27
CA LEU A 111 6.18 -2.91 5.61
C LEU A 111 7.43 -3.48 4.94
N ILE A 112 7.59 -4.81 4.91
CA ILE A 112 8.68 -5.48 4.20
C ILE A 112 8.57 -5.20 2.70
N GLY A 113 7.36 -5.34 2.14
CA GLY A 113 7.07 -5.03 0.74
C GLY A 113 7.45 -3.60 0.39
N TYR A 114 7.11 -2.62 1.24
CA TYR A 114 7.53 -1.23 1.03
C TYR A 114 9.04 -1.05 1.12
N ALA A 115 9.70 -1.64 2.11
CA ALA A 115 11.15 -1.51 2.24
C ALA A 115 11.84 -2.02 0.96
N ILE A 116 11.52 -3.24 0.53
CA ILE A 116 12.12 -3.86 -0.66
C ILE A 116 11.71 -3.11 -1.94
N GLY A 117 10.42 -2.84 -2.11
CA GLY A 117 9.85 -2.20 -3.29
C GLY A 117 10.41 -0.81 -3.55
N ASN A 118 10.64 -0.01 -2.51
CA ASN A 118 11.24 1.32 -2.66
C ASN A 118 12.66 1.25 -3.24
N TYR A 119 13.53 0.39 -2.69
CA TYR A 119 14.90 0.26 -3.19
C TYR A 119 14.95 -0.38 -4.58
N LEU A 120 14.09 -1.38 -4.86
CA LEU A 120 13.98 -1.97 -6.19
C LEU A 120 13.46 -0.95 -7.21
N GLY A 121 12.49 -0.11 -6.85
CA GLY A 121 11.96 0.94 -7.70
C GLY A 121 13.02 1.97 -8.07
N ILE A 122 13.81 2.44 -7.09
CA ILE A 122 14.95 3.33 -7.31
C ILE A 122 15.98 2.66 -8.22
N THR A 123 16.33 1.40 -7.95
CA THR A 123 17.29 0.64 -8.76
C THR A 123 16.81 0.49 -10.20
N GLY A 124 15.53 0.15 -10.40
CA GLY A 124 14.91 0.05 -11.71
C GLY A 124 14.93 1.39 -12.46
N ALA A 125 14.64 2.50 -11.76
CA ALA A 125 14.73 3.84 -12.32
C ALA A 125 16.15 4.17 -12.79
N TYR A 126 17.19 3.84 -12.01
CA TYR A 126 18.59 4.03 -12.41
C TYR A 126 18.98 3.18 -13.62
N ILE A 127 18.51 1.93 -13.68
CA ILE A 127 18.77 1.05 -14.83
C ILE A 127 18.15 1.65 -16.09
N VAL A 128 16.88 2.04 -16.03
CA VAL A 128 16.16 2.65 -17.17
C VAL A 128 16.82 3.96 -17.59
N TYR A 129 17.18 4.82 -16.63
CA TYR A 129 17.89 6.07 -16.90
C TYR A 129 19.19 5.79 -17.67
N LYS A 130 20.01 4.85 -17.21
CA LYS A 130 21.27 4.47 -17.89
C LYS A 130 21.06 3.94 -19.31
N PHE A 131 19.93 3.27 -19.59
CA PHE A 131 19.60 2.80 -20.93
C PHE A 131 19.10 3.92 -21.86
N LEU A 132 18.55 5.00 -21.31
CA LEU A 132 18.01 6.12 -22.08
C LEU A 132 19.02 7.25 -22.33
N GLY A 133 20.19 7.23 -21.66
CA GLY A 133 21.28 8.21 -21.81
C GLY A 133 21.19 9.34 -20.80
#